data_AF-A0A1W1WUS5-F1
#
_entry.id   AF-A0A1W1WUS5-F1
#
_cell.length_a   1.000
_cell.length_b   1.000
_cell.length_c   1.000
_cell.angle_alpha   90.00
_cell.angle_beta   90.00
_cell.angle_gamma   90.00
#
_symmetry.space_group_name_H-M   'P 1'
#
loop_
_entity.id
_entity.type
_entity.pdbx_description
1 polymer ?
#
loop_
_entity_poly.entity_id
_entity_poly.type
_entity_poly.pdbx_seq_one_letter_code
_entity_poly.pdbx_strand_id
1 'polypeptide(L)'
;MHYTLPRDLFDELVKQVGKDSAEKFAKAIESFLDIVQQESLKEIENKKENIKAELYNELRNELATKEFVRAEINEVKAEINEVKVEINELRAEIRQNALLLKILIGISIFALTIFNPNFVTLIEKVFK
;
A
#
# COMPACT_ATOMS: atom_id res chain seq x y z
N MET A 1 49.76 34.69 -20.64
CA MET A 1 49.09 33.60 -19.91
C MET A 1 47.80 34.18 -19.35
N HIS A 2 46.65 33.52 -19.56
CA HIS A 2 45.37 33.98 -19.02
C HIS A 2 45.16 33.23 -17.70
N TYR A 3 45.26 33.95 -16.58
CA TYR A 3 44.90 33.43 -15.28
C TYR A 3 43.41 33.67 -15.06
N THR A 4 42.76 32.78 -14.32
CA THR A 4 41.38 32.91 -13.82
C THR A 4 41.34 33.84 -12.60
N LEU A 5 42.50 34.06 -11.97
CA LEU A 5 42.73 35.08 -10.96
C LEU A 5 42.34 36.50 -11.50
N PRO A 6 41.57 37.29 -10.74
CA PRO A 6 41.28 38.67 -11.09
C PRO A 6 42.57 39.48 -11.29
N ARG A 7 42.60 40.30 -12.35
CA ARG A 7 43.79 41.10 -12.70
C ARG A 7 44.28 41.97 -11.55
N ASP A 8 43.36 42.63 -10.85
CA ASP A 8 43.68 43.52 -9.74
C ASP A 8 44.42 42.78 -8.62
N LEU A 9 44.06 41.51 -8.37
CA LEU A 9 44.71 40.67 -7.37
C LEU A 9 46.10 40.22 -7.83
N PHE A 10 46.26 39.91 -9.11
CA PHE A 10 47.55 39.57 -9.70
C PHE A 10 48.51 40.75 -9.67
N ASP A 11 48.03 41.95 -10.02
CA ASP A 11 48.84 43.17 -10.01
C ASP A 11 49.31 43.53 -8.58
N GLU A 12 48.47 43.30 -7.58
CA GLU A 12 48.86 43.46 -6.17
C GLU A 12 49.91 42.42 -5.74
N LEU A 13 49.77 41.16 -6.18
CA LEU A 13 50.80 40.13 -5.96
C LEU A 13 52.13 40.53 -6.59
N VAL A 14 52.14 41.04 -7.82
CA VAL A 14 53.37 41.50 -8.49
C VAL A 14 54.05 42.61 -7.69
N LYS A 15 53.29 43.56 -7.13
CA LYS A 15 53.82 44.64 -6.29
C LYS A 15 54.46 44.13 -5.00
N GLN A 16 53.87 43.12 -4.36
CA GLN A 16 54.30 42.63 -3.04
C GLN A 16 55.49 41.64 -3.14
N VAL A 17 55.44 40.69 -4.08
CA VAL A 17 56.38 39.55 -4.11
C VAL A 17 57.25 39.49 -5.37
N GLY A 18 57.07 40.44 -6.29
CA GLY A 18 57.75 40.46 -7.59
C GLY A 18 57.11 39.52 -8.62
N LYS A 19 57.33 39.82 -9.90
CA LYS A 19 56.64 39.18 -11.03
C LYS A 19 56.80 37.66 -11.08
N ASP A 20 58.03 37.15 -10.92
CA ASP A 20 58.31 35.71 -10.99
C ASP A 20 57.63 34.93 -9.87
N SER A 21 57.61 35.48 -8.66
CA SER A 21 56.91 34.88 -7.52
C SER A 21 55.41 34.94 -7.70
N ALA A 22 54.87 36.07 -8.17
CA ALA A 22 53.45 36.25 -8.44
C ALA A 22 52.94 35.25 -9.49
N GLU A 23 53.70 34.98 -10.55
CA GLU A 23 53.36 33.95 -11.55
C GLU A 23 53.35 32.54 -10.96
N LYS A 24 54.30 32.20 -10.07
CA LYS A 24 54.31 30.91 -9.37
C LYS A 24 53.11 30.76 -8.43
N PHE A 25 52.78 31.81 -7.69
CA PHE A 25 51.60 31.84 -6.82
C PHE A 25 50.30 31.70 -7.61
N ALA A 26 50.15 32.45 -8.71
CA ALA A 26 48.99 32.35 -9.57
C ALA A 26 48.82 30.92 -10.09
N LYS A 27 49.89 30.29 -10.61
CA LYS A 27 49.84 28.90 -11.07
C LYS A 27 49.46 27.90 -9.97
N ALA A 28 49.99 28.09 -8.77
CA ALA A 28 49.65 27.23 -7.63
C ALA A 28 48.17 27.38 -7.23
N ILE A 29 47.63 28.60 -7.24
CA ILE A 29 46.21 28.87 -6.97
C ILE A 29 45.34 28.24 -8.06
N GLU A 30 45.67 28.40 -9.34
CA GLU A 30 44.90 27.77 -10.42
C GLU A 30 44.89 26.25 -10.30
N SER A 31 46.06 25.64 -10.04
CA SER A 31 46.15 24.19 -9.87
C SER A 31 45.33 23.70 -8.67
N PHE A 32 45.31 24.48 -7.58
CA PHE A 32 44.48 24.18 -6.43
C PHE A 32 42.99 24.30 -6.73
N LEU A 33 42.57 25.36 -7.43
CA LEU A 33 41.18 25.56 -7.85
C LEU A 33 40.70 24.44 -8.77
N ASP A 34 41.53 24.00 -9.72
CA ASP A 34 41.23 22.87 -10.60
C ASP A 34 41.03 21.58 -9.79
N ILE A 35 41.92 21.29 -8.83
CA ILE A 35 41.79 20.11 -7.96
C ILE A 35 40.49 20.16 -7.17
N VAL A 36 40.20 21.29 -6.51
CA VAL A 36 38.98 21.47 -5.72
C VAL A 36 37.73 21.33 -6.59
N GLN A 37 37.74 21.89 -7.79
CA GLN A 37 36.61 21.78 -8.72
C GLN A 37 36.39 20.34 -9.18
N GLN A 38 37.47 19.61 -9.52
CA GLN A 38 37.39 18.21 -9.92
C GLN A 38 36.89 17.31 -8.78
N GLU A 39 37.39 17.50 -7.56
CA GLU A 39 36.94 16.75 -6.39
C GLU A 39 35.46 17.03 -6.08
N SER A 40 35.05 18.30 -6.14
CA SER A 40 33.65 18.69 -5.93
C SER A 40 32.72 18.06 -6.98
N LEU A 41 33.09 18.08 -8.26
CA LEU A 41 32.32 17.43 -9.33
C LEU A 41 32.20 15.92 -9.09
N LYS A 42 33.30 15.27 -8.72
CA LYS A 42 33.32 13.84 -8.40
C LYS A 42 32.45 13.51 -7.19
N GLU A 43 32.48 14.34 -6.15
CA GLU A 43 31.63 14.16 -4.96
C GLU A 43 30.15 14.35 -5.29
N ILE A 44 29.81 15.34 -6.13
CA ILE A 44 28.45 15.57 -6.62
C ILE A 44 27.97 14.36 -7.43
N GLU A 45 28.80 13.82 -8.32
CA GLU A 45 28.47 12.63 -9.11
C GLU A 45 28.22 11.41 -8.22
N ASN A 46 29.13 11.15 -7.27
CA ASN A 46 28.96 10.07 -6.29
C ASN A 46 27.68 10.24 -5.44
N LYS A 47 27.40 11.45 -4.95
CA LYS A 47 26.17 11.73 -4.19
C LYS A 47 24.92 11.51 -5.04
N LYS A 48 24.95 11.92 -6.30
CA LYS A 48 23.85 11.71 -7.24
C LYS A 48 23.59 10.22 -7.48
N GLU A 49 24.63 9.42 -7.65
CA GLU A 49 24.50 7.97 -7.79
C GLU A 49 23.93 7.31 -6.53
N ASN A 50 24.43 7.70 -5.36
CA ASN A 50 23.94 7.20 -4.07
C ASN A 50 22.46 7.54 -3.86
N ILE A 51 22.05 8.79 -4.06
CA ILE A 51 20.65 9.22 -3.95
C ILE A 51 19.77 8.43 -4.92
N LYS A 52 20.23 8.19 -6.14
CA LYS A 52 19.47 7.40 -7.12
C LYS A 52 19.28 5.96 -6.66
N ALA A 53 20.31 5.35 -6.06
CA ALA A 53 20.24 4.00 -5.52
C ALA A 53 19.32 3.92 -4.29
N GLU A 54 19.41 4.90 -3.37
CA GLU A 54 18.52 5.02 -2.21
C GLU A 54 17.07 5.15 -2.65
N LEU A 55 16.77 6.09 -3.54
CA LEU A 55 15.41 6.27 -4.08
C LEU A 55 14.88 5.03 -4.78
N TYR A 56 15.72 4.33 -5.55
CA TYR A 56 15.31 3.08 -6.20
C TYR A 56 14.93 2.01 -5.17
N ASN A 57 15.72 1.86 -4.11
CA ASN A 57 15.46 0.89 -3.05
C ASN A 57 14.22 1.25 -2.23
N GLU A 58 14.05 2.53 -1.85
CA GLU A 58 12.88 3.02 -1.14
C GLU A 58 11.59 2.80 -1.96
N LEU A 59 11.59 3.20 -3.23
CA LEU A 59 10.46 3.00 -4.13
C LEU A 59 10.13 1.52 -4.32
N ARG A 60 11.16 0.67 -4.48
CA ARG A 60 10.96 -0.77 -4.62
C ARG A 60 10.32 -1.37 -3.37
N ASN A 61 10.78 -0.96 -2.19
CA ASN A 61 10.23 -1.42 -0.92
C ASN A 61 8.78 -0.94 -0.72
N GLU A 62 8.49 0.32 -1.02
CA GLU A 62 7.13 0.87 -0.90
C GLU A 62 6.16 0.24 -1.92
N LEU A 63 6.60 -0.04 -3.14
CA LEU A 63 5.78 -0.75 -4.12
C LEU A 63 5.52 -2.20 -3.71
N ALA A 64 6.54 -2.90 -3.18
CA ALA A 64 6.39 -4.26 -2.69
C ALA A 64 5.37 -4.33 -1.54
N THR A 65 5.40 -3.38 -0.59
CA THR A 65 4.42 -3.33 0.50
C THR A 65 3.01 -3.00 -0.01
N LYS A 66 2.86 -2.11 -1.01
CA LYS A 66 1.55 -1.83 -1.62
C LYS A 66 0.95 -3.03 -2.35
N GLU A 67 1.74 -3.79 -3.10
CA GLU A 67 1.26 -5.00 -3.77
C GLU A 67 0.90 -6.10 -2.76
N PHE A 68 1.68 -6.25 -1.68
CA PHE A 68 1.34 -7.16 -0.58
C PHE A 68 0.01 -6.78 0.08
N VAL A 69 -0.17 -5.50 0.47
CA VAL A 69 -1.43 -5.02 1.06
C VAL A 69 -2.60 -5.20 0.09
N ARG A 70 -2.40 -5.01 -1.22
CA ARG A 70 -3.44 -5.27 -2.23
C ARG A 70 -3.82 -6.74 -2.29
N ALA A 71 -2.85 -7.65 -2.19
CA ALA A 71 -3.10 -9.09 -2.15
C ALA A 71 -3.92 -9.47 -0.91
N GLU A 72 -3.53 -9.00 0.28
CA GLU A 72 -4.30 -9.24 1.52
C GLU A 72 -5.73 -8.70 1.43
N ILE A 73 -5.93 -7.50 0.86
CA ILE A 73 -7.29 -6.95 0.66
C ILE A 73 -8.13 -7.83 -0.27
N ASN A 74 -7.53 -8.40 -1.31
CA ASN A 74 -8.24 -9.28 -2.24
C ASN A 74 -8.60 -10.62 -1.59
N GLU A 75 -7.71 -11.18 -0.77
CA GLU A 75 -7.95 -12.39 0.02
C GLU A 75 -9.10 -12.18 1.00
N VAL A 76 -9.05 -11.11 1.80
CA VAL A 76 -10.14 -10.75 2.73
C VAL A 76 -11.47 -10.54 2.01
N LYS A 77 -11.46 -9.94 0.81
CA LYS A 77 -12.69 -9.81 -0.01
C LYS A 77 -13.23 -11.17 -0.46
N ALA A 78 -12.37 -12.12 -0.79
CA ALA A 78 -12.76 -13.47 -1.17
C ALA A 78 -13.41 -14.19 0.03
N GLU A 79 -12.77 -14.16 1.20
CA GLU A 79 -13.31 -14.72 2.44
C GLU A 79 -14.68 -14.11 2.81
N ILE A 80 -14.82 -12.78 2.71
CA ILE A 80 -16.10 -12.10 2.95
C ILE A 80 -17.19 -12.59 1.99
N ASN A 81 -16.85 -12.87 0.73
CA ASN A 81 -17.82 -13.36 -0.25
C ASN A 81 -18.22 -14.81 0.05
N GLU A 82 -17.28 -15.65 0.46
CA GLU A 82 -17.55 -17.03 0.89
C GLU A 82 -18.49 -17.05 2.10
N VAL A 83 -18.18 -16.27 3.14
CA VAL A 83 -19.05 -16.13 4.32
C VAL A 83 -20.45 -15.62 3.94
N LYS A 84 -20.58 -14.71 2.97
CA LYS A 84 -21.89 -14.26 2.49
C LYS A 84 -22.68 -15.38 1.81
N VAL A 85 -22.01 -16.24 1.06
CA VAL A 85 -22.63 -17.42 0.43
C VAL A 85 -23.13 -18.37 1.52
N GLU A 86 -22.28 -18.72 2.48
CA GLU A 86 -22.66 -19.60 3.61
C GLU A 86 -23.84 -19.03 4.40
N ILE A 87 -23.85 -17.73 4.70
CA ILE A 87 -24.98 -17.06 5.38
C ILE A 87 -26.27 -17.19 4.56
N ASN A 88 -26.19 -17.06 3.24
CA ASN A 88 -27.37 -17.18 2.39
C ASN A 88 -27.90 -18.61 2.36
N GLU A 89 -27.03 -19.61 2.32
CA GLU A 89 -27.38 -21.02 2.40
C GLU A 89 -28.04 -21.34 3.75
N LEU A 90 -27.42 -20.94 4.86
CA LEU A 90 -28.00 -21.09 6.20
C LEU A 90 -29.38 -20.41 6.32
N ARG A 91 -29.55 -19.22 5.73
CA ARG A 91 -30.86 -18.54 5.70
C ARG A 91 -31.89 -19.35 4.91
N ALA A 92 -31.50 -20.00 3.82
CA ALA A 92 -32.39 -20.85 3.05
C ALA A 92 -32.79 -22.11 3.84
N GLU A 93 -31.84 -22.78 4.48
CA GLU A 93 -32.09 -23.93 5.35
C GLU A 93 -33.03 -23.58 6.52
N ILE A 94 -32.79 -22.45 7.20
CA ILE A 94 -33.66 -21.97 8.27
C ILE A 94 -35.09 -21.74 7.77
N ARG A 95 -35.26 -21.16 6.57
CA ARG A 95 -36.60 -20.97 5.98
C ARG A 95 -37.29 -22.29 5.67
N GLN A 96 -36.57 -23.25 5.12
CA GLN A 96 -37.09 -24.57 4.83
C GLN A 96 -37.51 -25.29 6.12
N ASN A 97 -36.65 -25.28 7.14
CA ASN A 97 -36.94 -25.87 8.45
C ASN A 97 -38.13 -25.20 9.13
N ALA A 98 -38.25 -23.87 9.03
CA ALA A 98 -39.42 -23.14 9.55
C ALA A 98 -40.73 -23.55 8.85
N LEU A 99 -40.68 -23.82 7.53
CA LEU A 99 -41.85 -24.30 6.78
C LEU A 99 -42.23 -25.73 7.19
N LEU A 100 -41.26 -26.63 7.30
CA LEU A 100 -41.49 -28.00 7.77
C LEU A 100 -42.07 -28.02 9.19
N LEU A 101 -41.58 -27.17 10.08
CA LEU A 101 -42.10 -27.05 11.44
C LEU A 101 -43.57 -26.57 11.44
N LYS A 102 -43.91 -25.58 10.61
CA LYS A 102 -45.31 -25.11 10.47
C LYS A 102 -46.23 -26.23 9.97
N ILE A 103 -45.79 -27.02 8.99
CA ILE A 103 -46.55 -28.17 8.49
C ILE A 103 -46.74 -29.20 9.59
N LEU A 104 -45.68 -29.57 10.31
CA LEU A 104 -45.73 -30.53 11.40
C LEU A 104 -46.69 -30.11 12.51
N ILE A 105 -46.64 -28.83 12.91
CA ILE A 105 -47.58 -28.25 13.87
C ILE A 105 -49.01 -28.34 13.34
N GLY A 106 -49.25 -27.98 12.08
CA GLY A 106 -50.57 -28.08 11.45
C GLY A 106 -51.13 -29.51 11.44
N ILE A 107 -50.32 -30.50 11.05
CA ILE A 107 -50.70 -31.92 11.08
C ILE A 107 -50.99 -32.37 12.52
N SER A 108 -50.17 -31.95 13.48
CA SER A 108 -50.35 -32.31 14.90
C SER A 108 -51.66 -31.76 15.46
N ILE A 109 -51.99 -30.49 15.18
CA ILE A 109 -53.26 -29.87 15.59
C ILE A 109 -54.45 -30.58 14.90
N PHE A 110 -54.32 -30.88 13.62
CA PHE A 110 -55.36 -31.58 12.85
C PHE A 110 -55.63 -32.99 13.40
N ALA A 111 -54.57 -33.75 13.71
CA ALA A 111 -54.68 -35.06 14.34
C ALA A 111 -55.38 -34.95 15.71
N LEU A 112 -54.94 -34.03 16.57
CA LEU A 112 -55.59 -33.79 17.87
C LEU A 112 -57.07 -33.42 17.72
N THR A 113 -57.43 -32.68 16.67
CA THR A 113 -58.82 -32.30 16.39
C THR A 113 -59.66 -33.49 15.96
N ILE A 114 -59.17 -34.34 15.05
CA ILE A 114 -59.88 -35.56 14.61
C ILE A 114 -60.04 -36.56 15.77
N PHE A 115 -59.04 -36.71 16.62
CA PHE A 115 -59.10 -37.61 17.77
C PHE A 115 -59.87 -37.04 18.97
N ASN A 116 -60.41 -35.82 18.88
CA ASN A 116 -61.24 -35.23 19.92
C ASN A 116 -62.68 -35.80 19.85
N PRO A 117 -63.16 -36.53 20.87
CA PRO A 117 -64.50 -37.14 20.87
C PRO A 117 -65.63 -36.13 20.62
N ASN A 118 -65.49 -34.90 21.13
CA ASN A 118 -66.49 -33.84 20.94
C ASN A 118 -66.58 -33.40 19.47
N PHE A 119 -65.44 -33.35 18.77
CA PHE A 119 -65.40 -33.00 17.35
C PHE A 119 -65.96 -34.13 16.48
N VAL A 120 -65.62 -35.40 16.76
CA VAL A 120 -66.17 -36.56 16.05
C VAL A 120 -67.70 -36.61 16.19
N THR A 121 -68.22 -36.41 17.41
CA THR A 121 -69.66 -36.39 17.67
C THR A 121 -70.37 -35.26 16.91
N LEU A 122 -69.72 -34.09 16.78
CA LEU A 122 -70.24 -32.96 16.01
C LEU A 122 -70.33 -33.31 14.52
N ILE A 123 -69.27 -33.88 13.95
CA ILE A 123 -69.24 -34.32 12.56
C ILE A 123 -70.31 -35.39 12.29
N GLU A 124 -70.44 -36.38 13.18
CA GLU A 124 -71.48 -37.40 13.07
C GLU A 124 -72.89 -36.82 13.02
N LYS A 125 -73.17 -35.72 13.74
CA LYS A 125 -74.47 -35.03 13.73
C LYS A 125 -74.72 -34.15 12.51
N VAL A 126 -73.67 -33.75 11.79
CA VAL A 126 -73.77 -32.91 10.58
C VAL A 126 -73.91 -33.78 9.33
N PHE A 127 -73.30 -34.96 9.32
CA PHE A 127 -73.29 -35.89 8.19
C PHE A 127 -74.28 -37.06 8.29
N LYS A 128 -74.97 -37.24 9.43
CA LYS A 128 -76.20 -38.04 9.55
C LYS A 128 -77.41 -37.13 9.54
#